data_AF-A0A2N3EPN7-F1
#
_entry.id   AF-A0A2N3EPN7-F1
#
_cell.length_a   1.000
_cell.length_b   1.000
_cell.length_c   1.000
_cell.angle_alpha   90.00
_cell.angle_beta   90.00
_cell.angle_gamma   90.00
#
_symmetry.space_group_name_H-M   'P 1'
#
loop_
_entity.id
_entity.type
_entity.pdbx_description
1 polymer ?
#
loop_
_entity_poly.entity_id
_entity_poly.type
_entity_poly.pdbx_seq_one_letter_code
_entity_poly.pdbx_strand_id
1 'polypeptide(L)'
;MVEKTRCRACGYYHVGPVPDQCPVCGAPASMFAEYEGPGDISGTKTFANLEAAFAGESQANRMYTLFRRIAEVEGAPQSVLDAFDRAAREETAHALGHLAYMGKFGDTAANLETAAHGENYECEDMYPSFAATAEEEGLSDIAFYFRSVGRFEQQHRDGYRAAGEELAG
;
A
#
# COMPACT_ATOMS: atom_id res chain seq x y z
N MET A 1 -8.75 12.87 -16.23
CA MET A 1 -8.70 13.02 -14.76
C MET A 1 -9.18 11.72 -14.16
N VAL A 2 -8.55 11.25 -13.09
CA VAL A 2 -8.97 10.01 -12.44
C VAL A 2 -10.30 10.27 -11.72
N GLU A 3 -11.30 9.42 -11.96
CA GLU A 3 -12.61 9.52 -11.30
C GLU A 3 -12.46 9.36 -9.79
N LYS A 4 -13.18 10.18 -9.03
CA LYS A 4 -13.09 10.23 -7.57
C LYS A 4 -14.48 10.10 -6.98
N THR A 5 -14.75 8.97 -6.33
CA THR A 5 -16.09 8.68 -5.81
C THR A 5 -16.04 8.13 -4.40
N ARG A 6 -17.09 8.38 -3.61
CA ARG A 6 -17.21 7.87 -2.25
C ARG A 6 -18.48 7.05 -2.10
N CYS A 7 -18.34 5.86 -1.53
CA CYS A 7 -19.49 5.05 -1.14
C CYS A 7 -20.28 5.76 -0.04
N ARG A 8 -21.55 6.08 -0.29
CA ARG A 8 -22.44 6.73 0.69
C ARG A 8 -22.82 5.83 1.87
N ALA A 9 -22.61 4.52 1.77
CA ALA A 9 -22.93 3.57 2.83
C ALA A 9 -21.83 3.48 3.89
N CYS A 10 -20.56 3.37 3.49
CA CYS A 10 -19.44 3.14 4.42
C CYS A 10 -18.33 4.20 4.35
N GLY A 11 -18.39 5.14 3.41
CA GLY A 11 -17.37 6.18 3.26
C GLY A 11 -16.11 5.75 2.50
N TYR A 12 -16.04 4.53 1.93
CA TYR A 12 -14.92 4.10 1.09
C TYR A 12 -14.73 5.07 -0.08
N TYR A 13 -13.55 5.70 -0.13
CA TYR A 13 -13.15 6.62 -1.18
C TYR A 13 -12.39 5.83 -2.25
N HIS A 14 -12.95 5.80 -3.46
CA HIS A 14 -12.43 5.11 -4.62
C HIS A 14 -11.84 6.10 -5.65
N VAL A 15 -10.71 5.70 -6.21
CA VAL A 15 -9.99 6.39 -7.29
C VAL A 15 -10.03 5.48 -8.51
N GLY A 16 -10.80 5.87 -9.53
CA GLY A 16 -11.08 5.06 -10.72
C GLY A 16 -12.57 4.84 -10.99
N PRO A 17 -12.91 4.02 -12.01
CA PRO A 17 -14.29 3.70 -12.36
C PRO A 17 -15.05 3.06 -11.19
N VAL A 18 -16.29 3.48 -10.98
CA VAL A 18 -17.13 2.94 -9.89
C VAL A 18 -17.26 1.41 -10.01
N PRO A 19 -16.92 0.63 -8.97
CA PRO A 19 -17.08 -0.82 -9.00
C PRO A 19 -18.56 -1.22 -8.85
N ASP A 20 -18.91 -2.41 -9.35
CA ASP A 20 -20.28 -2.97 -9.24
C ASP A 20 -20.78 -3.05 -7.80
N GLN A 21 -19.87 -3.37 -6.88
CA GLN A 21 -20.10 -3.39 -5.44
C GLN A 21 -18.93 -2.75 -4.70
N CYS A 22 -19.23 -2.08 -3.60
CA CYS A 22 -18.23 -1.51 -2.71
C CYS A 22 -17.37 -2.63 -2.11
N PRO A 23 -16.04 -2.62 -2.28
CA PRO A 23 -15.17 -3.69 -1.80
C PRO A 23 -15.11 -3.78 -0.26
N VAL A 24 -15.60 -2.76 0.45
CA VAL A 24 -15.61 -2.70 1.92
C VAL A 24 -16.93 -3.20 2.51
N CYS A 25 -18.07 -2.79 1.97
CA CYS A 25 -19.38 -3.08 2.58
C CYS A 25 -20.36 -3.84 1.67
N GLY A 26 -19.98 -4.13 0.42
CA GLY A 26 -20.83 -4.81 -0.55
C GLY A 26 -21.99 -3.96 -1.11
N ALA A 27 -22.10 -2.69 -0.74
CA ALA A 27 -23.14 -1.79 -1.26
C ALA A 27 -23.06 -1.66 -2.79
N PRO A 28 -24.18 -1.59 -3.52
CA PRO A 28 -24.17 -1.54 -4.98
C PRO A 28 -23.55 -0.24 -5.50
N ALA A 29 -23.10 -0.24 -6.77
CA ALA A 29 -22.52 0.91 -7.47
C ALA A 29 -23.34 2.21 -7.34
N SER A 30 -24.68 2.11 -7.30
CA SER A 30 -25.58 3.26 -7.12
C SER A 30 -25.40 4.01 -5.79
N MET A 31 -24.68 3.42 -4.83
CA MET A 31 -24.33 4.05 -3.56
C MET A 31 -23.10 4.95 -3.68
N PHE A 32 -22.34 4.92 -4.77
CA PHE A 32 -21.24 5.85 -4.98
C PHE A 32 -21.73 7.22 -5.45
N ALA A 33 -21.06 8.27 -5.00
CA ALA A 33 -21.26 9.64 -5.45
C ALA A 33 -19.90 10.31 -5.65
N GLU A 34 -19.82 11.26 -6.59
CA GLU A 34 -18.62 12.07 -6.79
C GLU A 34 -18.17 12.74 -5.49
N TYR A 35 -16.86 12.74 -5.25
CA TYR A 35 -16.28 13.31 -4.04
C TYR A 35 -14.84 13.72 -4.29
N GLU A 36 -14.54 15.02 -4.22
CA GLU A 36 -13.20 15.55 -4.51
C GLU A 36 -12.17 15.33 -3.38
N GLY A 37 -12.62 14.84 -2.22
CA GLY A 37 -11.78 14.71 -1.03
C GLY A 37 -12.01 15.84 -0.02
N PRO A 38 -11.29 15.81 1.12
CA PRO A 38 -11.47 16.76 2.21
C PRO A 38 -10.72 18.10 2.01
N GLY A 39 -10.03 18.30 0.88
CA GLY A 39 -9.06 19.40 0.72
C GLY A 39 -7.72 19.09 1.39
N ASP A 40 -6.86 20.10 1.56
CA ASP A 40 -5.59 19.93 2.28
C ASP A 40 -5.85 19.81 3.79
N ILE A 41 -5.53 18.64 4.32
CA ILE A 41 -5.67 18.30 5.74
C ILE A 41 -4.30 18.08 6.41
N SER A 42 -3.21 18.42 5.72
CA SER A 42 -1.84 18.26 6.21
C SER A 42 -1.65 19.00 7.54
N GLY A 43 -0.88 18.40 8.46
CA GLY A 43 -0.61 18.96 9.79
C GLY A 43 -1.75 18.79 10.80
N THR A 44 -2.91 18.26 10.40
CA THR A 44 -3.98 17.91 11.36
C THR A 44 -3.69 16.58 12.07
N LYS A 45 -4.25 16.40 13.27
CA LYS A 45 -4.27 15.09 13.94
C LYS A 45 -5.01 14.03 13.12
N THR A 46 -6.01 14.44 12.35
CA THR A 46 -6.76 13.53 11.47
C THR A 46 -5.87 12.97 10.37
N PHE A 47 -4.98 13.78 9.78
CA PHE A 47 -4.01 13.29 8.81
C PHE A 47 -3.05 12.26 9.43
N ALA A 48 -2.50 12.55 10.61
CA ALA A 48 -1.65 11.58 11.33
C ALA A 48 -2.41 10.27 11.67
N ASN A 49 -3.71 10.37 11.99
CA ASN A 49 -4.54 9.19 12.21
C ASN A 49 -4.74 8.37 10.91
N LEU A 50 -4.87 9.03 9.76
CA LEU A 50 -4.97 8.36 8.46
C LEU A 50 -3.65 7.67 8.09
N GLU A 51 -2.50 8.28 8.38
CA GLU A 51 -1.18 7.65 8.18
C GLU A 51 -1.03 6.41 9.07
N ALA A 52 -1.41 6.52 10.34
CA ALA A 52 -1.38 5.38 11.27
C ALA A 52 -2.32 4.25 10.83
N ALA A 53 -3.54 4.58 10.37
CA ALA A 53 -4.48 3.62 9.84
C ALA A 53 -3.95 2.94 8.57
N PHE A 54 -3.43 3.72 7.61
CA PHE A 54 -2.80 3.18 6.40
C PHE A 54 -1.66 2.21 6.73
N ALA A 55 -0.79 2.56 7.67
CA ALA A 55 0.28 1.67 8.13
C ALA A 55 -0.29 0.38 8.76
N GLY A 56 -1.32 0.49 9.60
CA GLY A 56 -1.98 -0.64 10.25
C GLY A 56 -2.63 -1.59 9.24
N GLU A 57 -3.43 -1.07 8.31
CA GLU A 57 -4.11 -1.85 7.28
C GLU A 57 -3.12 -2.53 6.32
N SER A 58 -2.04 -1.83 5.97
CA SER A 58 -0.96 -2.40 5.14
C SER A 58 -0.26 -3.56 5.84
N GLN A 59 0.03 -3.43 7.14
CA GLN A 59 0.62 -4.50 7.95
C GLN A 59 -0.34 -5.69 8.10
N ALA A 60 -1.61 -5.43 8.42
CA ALA A 60 -2.65 -6.45 8.56
C ALA A 60 -2.81 -7.25 7.26
N ASN A 61 -2.90 -6.58 6.12
CA ASN A 61 -2.98 -7.19 4.81
C ASN A 61 -1.80 -8.15 4.52
N ARG A 62 -0.56 -7.73 4.79
CA ARG A 62 0.63 -8.57 4.58
C ARG A 62 0.68 -9.74 5.56
N MET A 63 0.30 -9.54 6.82
CA MET A 63 0.18 -10.60 7.81
C MET A 63 -0.85 -11.66 7.40
N TYR A 64 -2.06 -11.25 7.01
CA TYR A 64 -3.12 -12.18 6.63
C TYR A 64 -2.77 -12.98 5.37
N THR A 65 -2.06 -12.36 4.43
CA THR A 65 -1.52 -13.07 3.25
C THR A 65 -0.55 -14.18 3.68
N LEU A 66 0.37 -13.89 4.61
CA LEU A 66 1.28 -14.90 5.16
C LEU A 66 0.55 -15.98 5.96
N PHE A 67 -0.42 -15.59 6.79
CA PHE A 67 -1.21 -16.53 7.60
C PHE A 67 -2.03 -17.47 6.72
N ARG A 68 -2.62 -16.97 5.63
CA ARG A 68 -3.29 -17.80 4.62
C ARG A 68 -2.34 -18.82 4.00
N ARG A 69 -1.09 -18.44 3.72
CA ARG A 69 -0.08 -19.37 3.20
C ARG A 69 0.28 -20.45 4.23
N ILE A 70 0.44 -20.08 5.49
CA ILE A 70 0.70 -21.04 6.57
C ILE A 70 -0.47 -22.02 6.69
N ALA A 71 -1.70 -21.53 6.75
CA ALA A 71 -2.91 -22.35 6.86
C ALA A 71 -3.05 -23.33 5.68
N GLU A 72 -2.66 -22.95 4.46
CA GLU A 72 -2.63 -23.85 3.32
C GLU A 72 -1.60 -24.97 3.49
N VAL A 73 -0.39 -24.64 3.95
CA VAL A 73 0.67 -25.64 4.19
C VAL A 73 0.27 -26.62 5.30
N GLU A 74 -0.48 -26.16 6.30
CA GLU A 74 -1.02 -26.99 7.37
C GLU A 74 -2.23 -27.84 6.95
N GLY A 75 -2.77 -27.64 5.74
CA GLY A 75 -3.94 -28.38 5.25
C GLY A 75 -5.26 -27.94 5.89
N ALA A 76 -5.37 -26.67 6.28
CA ALA A 76 -6.60 -26.12 6.87
C ALA A 76 -7.79 -26.19 5.88
N PRO A 77 -9.04 -26.27 6.38
CA PRO A 77 -10.22 -26.24 5.53
C PRO A 77 -10.32 -24.96 4.69
N GLN A 78 -10.93 -25.05 3.51
CA GLN A 78 -11.09 -23.92 2.58
C GLN A 78 -11.73 -22.69 3.25
N SER A 79 -12.69 -22.88 4.16
CA SER A 79 -13.34 -21.78 4.88
C SER A 79 -12.39 -20.94 5.73
N VAL A 80 -11.27 -21.50 6.18
CA VAL A 80 -10.22 -20.76 6.90
C VAL A 80 -9.38 -19.93 5.93
N LEU A 81 -9.03 -20.50 4.77
CA LEU A 81 -8.31 -19.80 3.72
C LEU A 81 -9.14 -18.61 3.20
N ASP A 82 -10.42 -18.85 2.94
CA ASP A 82 -11.38 -17.84 2.47
C ASP A 82 -11.51 -16.68 3.48
N ALA A 83 -11.43 -16.96 4.79
CA ALA A 83 -11.50 -15.93 5.81
C ALA A 83 -10.29 -14.97 5.74
N PHE A 84 -9.07 -15.51 5.58
CA PHE A 84 -7.88 -14.68 5.39
C PHE A 84 -7.87 -13.96 4.04
N ASP A 85 -8.27 -14.64 2.96
CA ASP A 85 -8.32 -14.04 1.62
C ASP A 85 -9.31 -12.87 1.58
N ARG A 86 -10.48 -13.04 2.22
CA ARG A 86 -11.46 -11.97 2.35
C ARG A 86 -10.89 -10.80 3.15
N ALA A 87 -10.35 -11.05 4.34
CA ALA A 87 -9.78 -10.00 5.18
C ALA A 87 -8.66 -9.24 4.46
N ALA A 88 -7.72 -9.94 3.83
CA ALA A 88 -6.65 -9.29 3.06
C ALA A 88 -7.19 -8.40 1.93
N ARG A 89 -8.23 -8.82 1.20
CA ARG A 89 -8.87 -7.97 0.19
C ARG A 89 -9.54 -6.74 0.80
N GLU A 90 -10.24 -6.90 1.92
CA GLU A 90 -10.86 -5.79 2.65
C GLU A 90 -9.80 -4.79 3.15
N GLU A 91 -8.70 -5.25 3.75
CA GLU A 91 -7.63 -4.35 4.22
C GLU A 91 -6.91 -3.64 3.06
N THR A 92 -6.84 -4.28 1.88
CA THR A 92 -6.36 -3.60 0.65
C THR A 92 -7.27 -2.43 0.32
N ALA A 93 -8.60 -2.64 0.35
CA ALA A 93 -9.54 -1.57 0.10
C ALA A 93 -9.44 -0.47 1.19
N HIS A 94 -9.33 -0.83 2.47
CA HIS A 94 -9.16 0.14 3.55
C HIS A 94 -7.89 1.00 3.36
N ALA A 95 -6.74 0.37 3.13
CA ALA A 95 -5.46 1.06 2.91
C ALA A 95 -5.53 2.03 1.72
N LEU A 96 -6.09 1.59 0.58
CA LEU A 96 -6.28 2.45 -0.60
C LEU A 96 -7.22 3.62 -0.30
N GLY A 97 -8.28 3.39 0.47
CA GLY A 97 -9.21 4.44 0.91
C GLY A 97 -8.50 5.49 1.77
N HIS A 98 -7.61 5.08 2.68
CA HIS A 98 -6.82 6.02 3.48
C HIS A 98 -5.87 6.87 2.61
N LEU A 99 -5.16 6.26 1.65
CA LEU A 99 -4.33 7.00 0.69
C LEU A 99 -5.15 8.01 -0.11
N ALA A 100 -6.35 7.64 -0.54
CA ALA A 100 -7.26 8.52 -1.26
C ALA A 100 -7.70 9.73 -0.41
N TYR A 101 -8.08 9.51 0.85
CA TYR A 101 -8.42 10.61 1.77
C TYR A 101 -7.24 11.52 2.08
N MET A 102 -6.03 10.98 2.12
CA MET A 102 -4.80 11.78 2.30
C MET A 102 -4.36 12.49 1.02
N GLY A 103 -4.97 12.22 -0.13
CA GLY A 103 -4.53 12.74 -1.42
C GLY A 103 -3.13 12.24 -1.82
N LYS A 104 -2.71 11.07 -1.32
CA LYS A 104 -1.38 10.49 -1.56
C LYS A 104 -1.34 9.73 -2.89
N PHE A 105 -1.76 10.39 -3.95
CA PHE A 105 -1.73 9.90 -5.33
C PHE A 105 -1.68 11.07 -6.31
N GLY A 106 -1.03 10.87 -7.44
CA GLY A 106 -1.00 11.78 -8.58
C GLY A 106 -1.40 11.09 -9.87
N ASP A 107 -1.03 11.69 -11.00
CA ASP A 107 -1.04 10.99 -12.28
C ASP A 107 0.10 9.94 -12.35
N THR A 108 0.14 9.16 -13.43
CA THR A 108 1.14 8.09 -13.58
C THR A 108 2.57 8.60 -13.47
N ALA A 109 2.88 9.76 -14.06
CA ALA A 109 4.23 10.33 -14.01
C ALA A 109 4.63 10.70 -12.58
N ALA A 110 3.76 11.41 -11.85
CA ALA A 110 4.00 11.77 -10.46
C ALA A 110 4.09 10.55 -9.52
N ASN A 111 3.30 9.50 -9.77
CA ASN A 111 3.36 8.27 -9.00
C ASN A 111 4.67 7.50 -9.24
N LEU A 112 5.17 7.45 -10.49
CA LEU A 112 6.46 6.85 -10.83
C LEU A 112 7.63 7.59 -10.16
N GLU A 113 7.59 8.93 -10.16
CA GLU A 113 8.59 9.74 -9.46
C GLU A 113 8.56 9.49 -7.95
N THR A 114 7.36 9.47 -7.35
CA THR A 114 7.18 9.18 -5.92
C THR A 114 7.74 7.80 -5.56
N ALA A 115 7.43 6.77 -6.37
CA ALA A 115 7.95 5.43 -6.16
C ALA A 115 9.48 5.39 -6.27
N ALA A 116 10.06 5.97 -7.33
CA ALA A 116 11.50 6.02 -7.51
C ALA A 116 12.22 6.75 -6.35
N HIS A 117 11.64 7.80 -5.79
CA HIS A 117 12.19 8.49 -4.63
C HIS A 117 12.16 7.63 -3.36
N GLY A 118 11.06 6.91 -3.12
CA GLY A 118 10.95 5.95 -2.01
C GLY A 118 12.02 4.87 -2.12
N GLU A 119 12.07 4.18 -3.25
CA GLU A 119 13.05 3.12 -3.51
C GLU A 119 14.51 3.63 -3.41
N ASN A 120 14.76 4.89 -3.80
CA ASN A 120 16.09 5.49 -3.65
C ASN A 120 16.49 5.68 -2.18
N TYR A 121 15.57 6.19 -1.35
CA TYR A 121 15.82 6.29 0.08
C TYR A 121 16.05 4.92 0.72
N GLU A 122 15.27 3.92 0.31
CA GLU A 122 15.43 2.57 0.84
C GLU A 122 16.80 1.97 0.50
N CYS A 123 17.24 2.06 -0.76
CA CYS A 123 18.49 1.45 -1.20
C CYS A 123 19.77 2.22 -0.83
N GLU A 124 19.74 3.55 -0.79
CA GLU A 124 20.92 4.38 -0.51
C GLU A 124 21.09 4.69 0.99
N ASP A 125 19.99 4.79 1.75
CA ASP A 125 20.02 5.26 3.14
C ASP A 125 19.50 4.21 4.14
N MET A 126 18.24 3.78 4.00
CA MET A 126 17.54 2.99 5.04
C MET A 126 18.14 1.59 5.22
N TYR A 127 18.18 0.77 4.17
CA TYR A 127 18.69 -0.60 4.29
C TYR A 127 20.19 -0.67 4.58
N PRO A 128 21.06 0.20 4.01
CA PRO A 128 22.46 0.27 4.43
C PRO A 128 22.63 0.58 5.92
N SER A 129 21.86 1.55 6.44
CA SER A 129 21.88 1.90 7.87
C SER A 129 21.39 0.74 8.74
N PHE A 130 20.27 0.10 8.38
CA PHE A 130 19.74 -1.05 9.13
C PHE A 130 20.69 -2.24 9.12
N ALA A 131 21.36 -2.49 8.01
CA ALA A 131 22.37 -3.54 7.93
C ALA A 131 23.60 -3.26 8.79
N ALA A 132 24.02 -1.99 8.91
CA ALA A 132 25.11 -1.60 9.80
C ALA A 132 24.72 -1.81 11.27
N THR A 133 23.54 -1.35 11.68
CA THR A 133 23.01 -1.60 13.04
C THR A 133 22.94 -3.10 13.35
N ALA A 134 22.40 -3.91 12.43
CA ALA A 134 22.31 -5.35 12.62
C ALA A 134 23.71 -6.01 12.76
N GLU A 135 24.72 -5.53 12.03
CA GLU A 135 26.10 -6.01 12.17
C GLU A 135 26.69 -5.63 13.54
N GLU A 136 26.48 -4.38 13.99
CA GLU A 136 26.92 -3.90 15.31
C GLU A 136 26.30 -4.70 16.46
N GLU A 137 25.06 -5.15 16.29
CA GLU A 137 24.33 -6.00 17.24
C GLU A 137 24.67 -7.51 17.11
N GLY A 138 25.53 -7.89 16.16
CA GLY A 138 25.94 -9.29 15.95
C GLY A 138 24.89 -10.17 15.24
N LEU A 139 23.91 -9.56 14.56
CA LEU A 139 22.84 -10.19 13.80
C LEU A 139 23.22 -10.33 12.30
N SER A 140 24.31 -11.03 12.01
CA SER A 140 24.92 -11.10 10.67
C SER A 140 23.98 -11.60 9.57
N ASP A 141 23.11 -12.58 9.87
CA ASP A 141 22.13 -13.09 8.90
C ASP A 141 21.08 -12.03 8.52
N ILE A 142 20.66 -11.20 9.49
CA ILE A 142 19.73 -10.09 9.26
C ILE A 142 20.43 -8.96 8.51
N ALA A 143 21.67 -8.65 8.85
CA ALA A 143 22.48 -7.67 8.13
C ALA A 143 22.68 -8.08 6.65
N PHE A 144 22.94 -9.37 6.39
CA PHE A 144 22.99 -9.91 5.04
C PHE A 144 21.65 -9.81 4.31
N TYR A 145 20.54 -10.11 4.99
CA TYR A 145 19.20 -9.95 4.45
C TYR A 145 18.92 -8.49 4.07
N PHE A 146 19.14 -7.52 4.96
CA PHE A 146 18.94 -6.10 4.66
C PHE A 146 19.79 -5.62 3.48
N ARG A 147 21.07 -6.00 3.42
CA ARG A 147 21.93 -5.71 2.25
C ARG A 147 21.38 -6.32 0.96
N SER A 148 20.70 -7.45 1.05
CA SER A 148 20.11 -8.11 -0.12
C SER A 148 18.83 -7.43 -0.57
N VAL A 149 17.96 -7.01 0.35
CA VAL A 149 16.76 -6.23 0.05
C VAL A 149 17.13 -4.90 -0.61
N GLY A 150 18.09 -4.16 -0.05
CA GLY A 150 18.55 -2.89 -0.63
C GLY A 150 19.06 -3.00 -2.08
N ARG A 151 19.61 -4.16 -2.49
CA ARG A 151 19.97 -4.41 -3.91
C ARG A 151 18.77 -4.63 -4.82
N PHE A 152 17.66 -5.15 -4.30
CA PHE A 152 16.42 -5.30 -5.05
C PHE A 152 15.69 -3.97 -5.19
N GLU A 153 15.66 -3.16 -4.14
CA GLU A 153 15.06 -1.81 -4.21
C GLU A 153 15.79 -0.91 -5.20
N GLN A 154 17.11 -1.08 -5.35
CA GLN A 154 17.85 -0.42 -6.43
C GLN A 154 17.31 -0.78 -7.83
N GLN A 155 16.93 -2.04 -8.06
CA GLN A 155 16.34 -2.48 -9.33
C GLN A 155 14.93 -1.92 -9.52
N HIS A 156 14.12 -1.84 -8.46
CA HIS A 156 12.81 -1.18 -8.51
C HIS A 156 12.93 0.29 -8.87
N ARG A 157 13.82 1.03 -8.20
CA ARG A 157 14.12 2.44 -8.50
C ARG A 157 14.46 2.63 -9.97
N ASP A 158 15.41 1.85 -10.48
CA ASP A 158 15.89 1.98 -11.85
C ASP A 158 14.78 1.62 -12.85
N GLY A 159 13.95 0.63 -12.52
CA GLY A 159 12.75 0.28 -13.29
C GLY A 159 11.71 1.41 -13.35
N TYR A 160 11.42 2.07 -12.23
CA TYR A 160 10.49 3.21 -12.20
C TYR A 160 11.02 4.41 -12.98
N ARG A 161 12.33 4.68 -12.92
CA ARG A 161 12.97 5.74 -13.72
C ARG A 161 12.86 5.45 -15.21
N ALA A 162 13.18 4.24 -15.65
CA ALA A 162 13.07 3.83 -17.05
C ALA A 162 11.63 3.92 -17.55
N ALA A 163 10.65 3.48 -16.75
CA ALA A 163 9.23 3.62 -17.11
C ALA A 163 8.79 5.09 -17.21
N GLY A 164 9.35 5.98 -16.38
CA GLY A 164 9.11 7.42 -16.46
C GLY A 164 9.68 8.04 -17.73
N GLU A 165 10.87 7.63 -18.16
CA GLU A 165 11.47 8.05 -19.43
C GLU A 165 10.65 7.57 -20.63
N GLU A 166 10.17 6.33 -20.61
CA GLU A 166 9.29 5.78 -21.65
C GLU A 166 7.97 6.54 -21.75
N LEU A 167 7.36 6.88 -20.61
CA LEU A 167 6.10 7.64 -20.58
C LEU A 167 6.24 9.06 -21.15
N ALA A 168 7.45 9.64 -21.10
CA ALA A 168 7.73 10.99 -21.58
C ALA A 168 8.11 11.06 -23.07
N GLY A 169 8.47 9.93 -23.70
CA GLY A 169 8.86 9.82 -25.10
C GLY A 169 7.70 9.62 -26.05
#